data_AF-K0JIN0-F1
#
_entry.id   AF-K0JIN0-F1
#
_cell.length_a   1.000
_cell.length_b   1.000
_cell.length_c   1.000
_cell.angle_alpha   90.00
_cell.angle_beta   90.00
_cell.angle_gamma   90.00
#
_symmetry.space_group_name_H-M   'P 1'
#
loop_
_entity.id
_entity.type
_entity.pdbx_description
1 polymer ?
#
loop_
_entity_poly.entity_id
_entity_poly.type
_entity_poly.pdbx_seq_one_letter_code
_entity_poly.pdbx_strand_id
1 'polypeptide(L)'
;MKLNILLIQLRKIFIVLLISLLINLFFLSCSSVSNNVCDLTPPPSIYIIRDVKTKKDLLKSYKDATIKISHWQNWYNIQVGSNYFYYSNSN
;
A
#
# COMPACT_ATOMS: atom_id res chain seq x y z
N MET A 1 20.18 -28.88 49.83
CA MET A 1 21.10 -28.19 48.90
C MET A 1 20.93 -28.60 47.43
N LYS A 2 20.90 -29.90 47.10
CA LYS A 2 20.75 -30.40 45.70
C LYS A 2 19.45 -29.99 44.98
N LEU A 3 18.32 -29.93 45.70
CA LEU A 3 17.02 -29.54 45.12
C LEU A 3 16.98 -28.07 44.65
N ASN A 4 17.51 -27.13 45.43
CA ASN A 4 17.59 -25.72 45.04
C ASN A 4 18.47 -25.50 43.82
N ILE A 5 19.58 -26.25 43.72
CA ILE A 5 20.46 -26.19 42.55
C ILE A 5 19.71 -26.69 41.31
N LEU A 6 18.95 -27.79 41.44
CA LEU A 6 18.15 -28.35 40.34
C LEU A 6 17.04 -27.40 39.88
N LEU A 7 16.36 -26.73 40.81
CA LEU A 7 15.34 -25.70 40.51
C LEU A 7 15.95 -24.49 39.80
N ILE A 8 17.15 -24.07 40.19
CA ILE A 8 17.87 -22.96 39.53
C ILE A 8 18.23 -23.34 38.09
N GLN A 9 18.66 -24.57 37.83
CA GLN A 9 18.97 -25.04 36.47
C GLN A 9 17.72 -25.12 35.59
N LEU A 10 16.61 -25.64 36.12
CA LEU A 10 15.32 -25.67 35.41
C LEU A 10 14.83 -24.27 35.04
N ARG A 11 14.99 -23.29 35.94
CA ARG A 11 14.61 -21.89 35.64
C ARG A 11 15.44 -21.30 34.50
N LYS A 12 16.75 -21.59 34.45
CA LYS A 12 17.62 -21.14 33.36
C LYS A 12 17.21 -21.74 32.02
N ILE A 13 16.94 -23.05 31.99
CA ILE A 13 16.49 -23.75 30.78
C ILE A 13 15.17 -23.16 30.28
N PHE A 14 14.21 -22.93 31.19
CA PHE A 14 12.93 -22.32 30.84
C PHE A 14 13.09 -20.91 30.24
N ILE A 15 13.95 -20.07 30.82
CA ILE A 15 14.21 -18.72 30.29
C ILE A 15 14.82 -18.80 28.88
N VAL A 16 15.77 -19.70 28.64
CA VAL A 16 16.38 -19.88 27.31
C VAL A 16 15.34 -20.32 26.27
N LEU A 17 14.44 -21.25 26.65
CA LEU A 17 13.36 -21.69 25.77
C LEU A 17 12.37 -20.56 25.47
N LEU A 18 12.02 -19.74 26.47
CA LEU A 18 11.13 -18.60 26.30
C LEU A 18 11.73 -17.55 25.35
N ILE A 19 13.03 -17.23 25.51
CA ILE A 19 13.72 -16.30 24.62
C ILE A 19 13.76 -16.84 23.19
N SER A 20 14.07 -18.13 23.01
CA SER A 20 14.06 -18.78 21.70
C SER A 20 12.68 -18.69 21.02
N LEU A 21 11.59 -18.93 21.77
CA LEU A 21 10.23 -18.81 21.26
C LEU A 21 9.93 -17.37 20.80
N LEU A 22 10.28 -16.37 21.60
CA LEU A 22 10.06 -14.96 21.27
C LEU A 22 10.82 -14.52 20.02
N ILE A 23 12.06 -14.99 19.85
CA ILE A 23 12.86 -14.72 18.65
C ILE A 23 12.20 -15.32 17.40
N ASN A 24 11.71 -16.55 17.47
CA ASN A 24 11.03 -17.19 16.34
C ASN A 24 9.72 -16.47 15.97
N LEU A 25 8.95 -16.02 16.95
CA LEU A 25 7.72 -15.22 16.71
C LEU A 25 8.01 -13.87 16.05
N PHE A 26 9.14 -13.24 16.41
CA PHE A 26 9.58 -12.00 15.77
C PHE A 26 9.91 -12.22 14.29
N PHE A 27 10.65 -13.29 13.95
CA PHE A 27 10.99 -13.59 12.56
C PHE A 27 9.77 -13.99 11.70
N LEU A 28 8.78 -14.67 12.27
CA LEU A 28 7.51 -14.97 11.57
C LEU A 28 6.70 -13.72 11.23
N SER A 29 6.79 -12.67 12.06
CA SER A 29 6.07 -11.41 11.87
C SER A 29 6.70 -10.50 10.81
N CYS A 30 7.99 -10.71 10.49
CA CYS A 30 8.72 -9.87 9.54
C CYS A 30 8.45 -10.21 8.05
N SER A 31 7.66 -11.25 7.79
CA SER A 31 7.39 -11.76 6.42
C SER A 31 6.16 -11.15 5.75
N SER A 32 5.50 -10.15 6.33
CA SER A 32 4.25 -9.59 5.80
C SER A 32 4.44 -8.48 4.74
N VAL A 33 5.45 -8.61 3.88
CA VAL A 33 5.51 -7.78 2.67
C VAL A 33 4.80 -8.56 1.57
N SER A 34 3.52 -8.26 1.40
CA SER A 34 2.77 -8.66 0.22
C SER A 34 3.51 -8.10 -1.00
N ASN A 35 4.26 -8.94 -1.68
CA ASN A 35 4.88 -8.64 -2.98
C ASN A 35 3.84 -8.57 -4.11
N ASN A 36 2.56 -8.40 -3.78
CA ASN A 36 1.56 -7.95 -4.74
C ASN A 36 1.72 -6.45 -4.94
N VAL A 37 2.92 -6.02 -5.33
CA VAL A 37 3.05 -4.79 -6.08
C VAL A 37 2.44 -5.14 -7.43
N CYS A 38 1.11 -4.97 -7.55
CA CYS A 38 0.49 -4.91 -8.86
C CYS A 38 1.35 -3.97 -9.70
N ASP A 39 1.83 -4.43 -10.85
CA ASP A 39 2.62 -3.60 -11.75
C ASP A 39 1.88 -2.27 -11.92
N LEU A 40 2.49 -1.20 -11.38
CA LEU A 40 1.89 0.12 -11.39
C LEU A 40 1.68 0.45 -12.86
N THR A 41 0.43 0.49 -13.32
CA THR A 41 0.14 0.87 -14.71
C THR A 41 0.81 2.22 -14.98
N PRO A 42 1.37 2.46 -16.17
CA PRO A 42 2.02 3.73 -16.44
C PRO A 42 0.99 4.87 -16.30
N PRO A 43 1.40 6.04 -15.78
CA PRO A 43 0.50 7.15 -15.61
C PRO A 43 -0.08 7.62 -16.94
N PRO A 44 -1.30 8.19 -16.96
CA PRO A 44 -1.87 8.79 -18.16
C PRO A 44 -0.98 9.89 -18.72
N SER A 45 -1.02 10.13 -20.03
CA SER A 45 -0.24 11.22 -20.64
C SER A 45 -0.62 12.59 -20.08
N ILE A 46 0.39 13.43 -19.84
CA ILE A 46 0.25 14.82 -19.41
C ILE A 46 -0.63 15.58 -20.41
N TYR A 47 -1.56 16.37 -19.89
CA TYR A 47 -2.38 17.24 -20.74
C TYR A 47 -1.57 18.44 -21.21
N ILE A 48 -1.46 18.59 -22.53
CA ILE A 48 -0.79 19.74 -23.15
C ILE A 48 -1.86 20.76 -23.52
N ILE A 49 -1.73 21.98 -22.97
CA ILE A 49 -2.62 23.10 -23.27
C ILE A 49 -2.41 23.50 -24.72
N ARG A 50 -3.48 23.45 -25.53
CA ARG A 50 -3.46 23.89 -26.92
C ARG A 50 -3.71 25.39 -27.01
N ASP A 51 -3.22 26.02 -28.07
CA ASP A 51 -3.52 27.42 -28.39
C ASP A 51 -5.04 27.66 -28.45
N VAL A 52 -5.52 28.61 -27.65
CA VAL A 52 -6.93 28.99 -27.58
C VAL A 52 -7.13 30.27 -28.38
N LYS A 53 -7.70 30.15 -29.59
CA LYS A 53 -7.96 31.30 -30.48
C LYS A 53 -9.42 31.72 -30.50
N THR A 54 -10.34 30.82 -30.19
CA THR A 54 -11.78 31.09 -30.20
C THR A 54 -12.47 30.62 -28.93
N LYS A 55 -13.71 31.10 -28.67
CA LYS A 55 -14.55 30.60 -27.57
C LYS A 55 -14.85 29.11 -27.70
N LYS A 56 -14.96 28.59 -28.93
CA LYS A 56 -15.16 27.16 -29.19
C LYS A 56 -13.93 26.35 -28.76
N ASP A 57 -12.74 26.87 -29.04
CA ASP A 57 -11.47 26.24 -28.63
C ASP A 57 -11.33 26.25 -27.11
N LEU A 58 -11.73 27.36 -26.45
CA LEU A 58 -11.74 27.46 -24.99
C LEU A 58 -12.62 26.36 -24.37
N LEU A 59 -13.86 26.21 -24.87
CA LEU A 59 -14.78 25.18 -24.37
C LEU A 59 -14.24 23.76 -24.61
N LYS A 60 -13.60 23.55 -25.75
CA LYS A 60 -12.99 22.25 -26.08
C LYS A 60 -11.80 21.94 -25.17
N SER A 61 -10.89 22.90 -24.96
CA SER A 61 -9.75 22.74 -24.06
C SER A 61 -10.19 22.51 -22.62
N TYR A 62 -11.24 23.19 -22.15
CA TYR A 62 -11.82 22.95 -20.83
C TYR A 62 -12.34 21.52 -20.68
N LYS A 63 -13.10 21.01 -21.66
CA LYS A 63 -13.59 19.62 -21.65
C LYS A 63 -12.45 18.62 -21.66
N ASP A 64 -11.47 18.81 -22.55
CA ASP A 64 -10.31 17.93 -22.67
C ASP A 64 -9.47 17.89 -21.37
N ALA A 65 -9.26 19.05 -20.74
CA ALA A 65 -8.56 19.16 -19.46
C ALA A 65 -9.30 18.43 -18.33
N THR A 66 -10.62 18.61 -18.25
CA THR A 66 -11.47 17.96 -17.23
C THR A 66 -11.42 16.43 -17.36
N ILE A 67 -11.49 15.91 -18.59
CA ILE A 67 -11.35 14.48 -18.85
C ILE A 67 -9.97 14.00 -18.39
N LYS A 68 -8.90 14.71 -18.74
CA LYS A 68 -7.54 14.32 -18.34
C LYS A 68 -7.34 14.30 -16.82
N ILE A 69 -7.88 15.27 -16.10
CA ILE A 69 -7.84 15.30 -14.63
C ILE A 69 -8.52 14.06 -14.06
N SER A 70 -9.69 13.68 -14.58
CA SER A 70 -10.41 12.48 -14.14
C SER A 70 -9.59 11.20 -14.34
N HIS A 71 -8.92 11.05 -15.50
CA HIS A 71 -8.04 9.91 -15.75
C HIS A 71 -6.88 9.84 -14.75
N TRP A 72 -6.26 10.97 -14.43
CA TRP A 72 -5.17 11.05 -13.45
C TRP A 72 -5.63 10.72 -12.03
N GLN A 73 -6.79 11.22 -11.61
CA GLN A 73 -7.38 10.91 -10.31
C GLN A 73 -7.71 9.42 -10.20
N ASN A 74 -8.33 8.84 -11.23
CA ASN A 74 -8.64 7.41 -11.26
C ASN A 74 -7.36 6.56 -11.18
N TRP A 75 -6.35 6.89 -11.99
CA TRP A 75 -5.07 6.21 -11.96
C TRP A 75 -4.43 6.26 -10.57
N TYR A 76 -4.35 7.46 -9.97
CA TYR A 76 -3.78 7.64 -8.63
C TYR A 76 -4.52 6.80 -7.58
N ASN A 77 -5.86 6.82 -7.57
CA ASN A 77 -6.67 6.07 -6.62
C ASN A 77 -6.40 4.56 -6.69
N ILE A 78 -6.22 4.03 -7.91
CA ILE A 78 -5.84 2.62 -8.12
C ILE A 78 -4.44 2.34 -7.54
N GLN A 79 -3.46 3.22 -7.77
CA GLN A 79 -2.08 3.00 -7.30
C GLN A 79 -1.97 3.02 -5.77
N VAL A 80 -2.67 3.92 -5.10
CA VAL A 80 -2.55 4.07 -3.63
C VAL A 80 -3.55 3.20 -2.85
N GLY A 81 -4.36 2.39 -3.54
CA GLY A 81 -5.43 1.61 -2.90
C GLY A 81 -6.45 2.48 -2.16
N SER A 82 -6.53 3.77 -2.51
CA SER A 82 -7.40 4.73 -1.85
C SER A 82 -8.81 4.56 -2.38
N ASN A 83 -9.70 4.15 -1.49
CA ASN A 83 -11.08 3.83 -1.82
C ASN A 83 -12.00 5.05 -1.87
N TYR A 84 -11.44 6.25 -2.07
CA TYR A 84 -12.15 7.52 -1.89
C TYR A 84 -13.31 7.70 -2.89
N PHE A 85 -13.31 6.94 -3.99
CA PHE A 85 -14.41 6.90 -4.96
C PHE A 85 -14.65 5.46 -5.47
N TYR A 86 -15.02 4.52 -4.59
CA TYR A 86 -15.60 3.26 -5.05
C TYR A 86 -17.00 3.54 -5.62
N TYR A 87 -17.10 3.70 -6.93
CA TYR A 87 -18.39 3.64 -7.61
C TYR A 87 -18.67 2.18 -7.94
N SER A 88 -19.48 1.49 -7.10
CA SER A 88 -20.10 0.24 -7.53
C SER A 88 -21.28 0.60 -8.45
N ASN A 89 -21.17 0.28 -9.73
CA ASN A 89 -22.34 0.30 -10.60
C ASN A 89 -23.15 -0.97 -10.30
N SER A 90 -24.09 -0.90 -9.36
CA SER A 90 -25.07 -1.97 -9.19
C SER A 90 -26.10 -1.85 -10.31
N ASN A 91 -25.99 -2.72 -11.31
CA ASN A 91 -27.10 -2.99 -12.22
C ASN A 91 -28.25 -3.65 -11.45
#